data_AF-A0A2N5KL37-F1
#
_entry.id   AF-A0A2N5KL37-F1
#
_cell.length_a   1.000
_cell.length_b   1.000
_cell.length_c   1.000
_cell.angle_alpha   90.00
_cell.angle_beta   90.00
_cell.angle_gamma   90.00
#
_symmetry.space_group_name_H-M   'P 1'
#
loop_
_entity.id
_entity.type
_entity.pdbx_description
1 polymer ?
#
loop_
_entity_poly.entity_id
_entity_poly.type
_entity_poly.pdbx_seq_one_letter_code
_entity_poly.pdbx_strand_id
1 'polypeptide(L)'
;MPTHTMLGRSVGLTEEKIRHLGDDEPPEGAYTPAERAIVSYARKATLEVAVDDETYGALEAHYAREQIIEIWALVAVANSINRFHATFHTDVDEEILEAVEAGDEAAGGPALDMPSRPGRGRA
;
A
#
# COMPACT_ATOMS: atom_id res chain seq x y z
N MET A 1 0.28 8.04 -0.15
CA MET A 1 -0.99 8.46 0.49
C MET A 1 -1.05 7.84 1.88
N PRO A 2 -0.66 8.59 2.93
CA PRO A 2 -0.55 8.06 4.30
C PRO A 2 -1.90 7.64 4.92
N THR A 3 -3.03 8.00 4.30
CA THR A 3 -4.38 7.72 4.78
C THR A 3 -4.66 6.23 5.00
N HIS A 4 -4.07 5.34 4.19
CA HIS A 4 -4.32 3.89 4.30
C HIS A 4 -3.50 3.22 5.40
N THR A 5 -2.38 3.81 5.83
CA THR A 5 -1.58 3.28 6.94
C THR A 5 -2.33 3.38 8.26
N MET A 6 -3.00 4.51 8.48
CA MET A 6 -3.89 4.72 9.63
C MET A 6 -5.04 3.71 9.69
N LEU A 7 -5.70 3.48 8.54
CA LEU A 7 -6.73 2.45 8.44
C LEU A 7 -6.16 1.06 8.74
N GLY A 8 -5.00 0.75 8.16
CA GLY A 8 -4.27 -0.50 8.38
C GLY A 8 -4.04 -0.79 9.86
N ARG A 9 -3.56 0.20 10.61
CA ARG A 9 -3.39 0.12 12.08
C ARG A 9 -4.71 -0.14 12.79
N SER A 10 -5.77 0.58 12.42
CA SER A 10 -7.09 0.45 13.05
C SER A 10 -7.72 -0.95 12.87
N VAL A 11 -7.32 -1.69 11.83
CA VAL A 11 -7.77 -3.07 11.56
C VAL A 11 -6.74 -4.12 12.02
N GLY A 12 -5.67 -3.72 12.70
CA GLY A 12 -4.73 -4.62 13.36
C GLY A 12 -3.45 -4.95 12.59
N LEU A 13 -3.09 -4.21 11.53
CA LEU A 13 -1.75 -4.33 10.96
C LEU A 13 -0.69 -3.85 11.96
N THR A 14 0.35 -4.66 12.16
CA THR A 14 1.49 -4.32 13.00
C THR A 14 2.44 -3.37 12.28
N GLU A 15 3.20 -2.56 13.02
CA GLU A 15 4.23 -1.70 12.43
C GLU A 15 5.32 -2.51 11.71
N GLU A 16 5.57 -3.75 12.16
CA GLU A 16 6.47 -4.66 11.45
C GLU A 16 5.97 -4.96 10.05
N LYS A 17 4.68 -5.29 9.88
CA LYS A 17 4.08 -5.49 8.57
C LYS A 17 4.15 -4.21 7.74
N ILE A 18 3.73 -3.07 8.29
CA ILE A 18 3.72 -1.79 7.58
C ILE A 18 5.12 -1.43 7.04
N ARG A 19 6.17 -1.64 7.85
CA ARG A 19 7.56 -1.35 7.47
C ARG A 19 8.05 -2.16 6.27
N HIS A 20 7.55 -3.40 6.13
CA HIS A 20 7.97 -4.34 5.09
C HIS A 20 7.04 -4.37 3.88
N LEU A 21 6.16 -3.37 3.69
CA LEU A 21 5.27 -3.29 2.52
C LEU A 21 6.01 -2.98 1.21
N GLY A 22 7.16 -2.29 1.29
CA GLY A 22 7.94 -1.87 0.12
C GLY A 22 9.01 -2.86 -0.32
N ASP A 23 9.33 -3.85 0.50
CA ASP A 23 10.43 -4.78 0.27
C ASP A 23 10.14 -5.69 -0.92
N ASP A 24 11.16 -5.96 -1.75
CA ASP A 24 11.08 -6.96 -2.82
C ASP A 24 10.79 -8.35 -2.24
N GLU A 25 11.49 -8.70 -1.15
CA GLU A 25 11.31 -9.93 -0.40
C GLU A 25 11.28 -9.57 1.10
N PRO A 26 10.09 -9.52 1.73
CA PRO A 26 9.99 -9.18 3.14
C PRO A 26 10.59 -10.31 4.01
N PRO A 27 11.08 -10.02 5.23
CA PRO A 27 11.68 -11.02 6.11
C PRO A 27 10.78 -12.23 6.34
N GLU A 28 11.38 -13.41 6.52
CA GLU A 28 10.62 -14.61 6.89
C GLU A 28 9.86 -14.38 8.21
N GLY A 29 8.60 -14.81 8.27
CA GLY A 29 7.74 -14.62 9.45
C GLY A 29 7.09 -13.24 9.58
N ALA A 30 7.49 -12.22 8.81
CA ALA A 30 6.85 -10.88 8.84
C ALA A 30 5.36 -10.94 8.43
N TYR A 31 5.05 -11.87 7.52
CA TYR A 31 3.70 -12.15 7.02
C TYR A 31 3.43 -13.65 7.08
N THR A 32 2.16 -14.02 7.30
CA THR A 32 1.70 -15.37 6.99
C THR A 32 1.85 -15.65 5.49
N PRO A 33 1.88 -16.93 5.04
CA PRO A 33 1.99 -17.25 3.62
C PRO A 33 0.93 -16.57 2.74
N ALA A 34 -0.32 -16.54 3.22
CA ALA A 34 -1.43 -15.91 2.53
C ALA A 34 -1.28 -14.37 2.44
N GLU A 35 -0.81 -13.72 3.50
CA GLU A 35 -0.53 -12.28 3.49
C GLU A 35 0.66 -11.93 2.58
N ARG A 36 1.73 -12.75 2.60
CA ARG A 36 2.89 -12.57 1.73
C ARG A 36 2.50 -12.61 0.26
N ALA A 37 1.61 -13.54 -0.12
CA ALA A 37 1.10 -13.64 -1.49
C ALA A 37 0.37 -12.35 -1.91
N ILE A 38 -0.47 -11.77 -1.04
CA ILE A 38 -1.15 -10.49 -1.31
C ILE A 38 -0.15 -9.35 -1.45
N VAL A 39 0.77 -9.19 -0.50
CA VAL A 39 1.74 -8.07 -0.49
C VAL A 39 2.64 -8.12 -1.73
N SER A 40 3.14 -9.31 -2.06
CA SER A 40 4.00 -9.52 -3.24
C SER A 40 3.24 -9.23 -4.53
N TYR A 41 2.01 -9.72 -4.64
CA TYR A 41 1.15 -9.42 -5.78
C TYR A 41 0.87 -7.92 -5.91
N ALA A 42 0.44 -7.26 -4.84
CA ALA A 42 0.09 -5.84 -4.85
C ALA A 42 1.27 -4.98 -5.28
N ARG A 43 2.48 -5.32 -4.83
CA ARG A 43 3.72 -4.66 -5.23
C ARG A 43 4.02 -4.86 -6.71
N LYS A 44 4.07 -6.11 -7.19
CA LYS A 44 4.32 -6.43 -8.61
C LYS A 44 3.30 -5.76 -9.54
N ALA A 45 2.00 -5.91 -9.24
CA ALA A 45 0.92 -5.30 -10.02
C ALA A 45 0.89 -3.77 -9.97
N THR A 46 1.64 -3.14 -9.06
CA THR A 46 1.83 -1.68 -9.03
C THR A 46 2.99 -1.22 -9.92
N LEU A 47 4.04 -2.04 -10.02
CA LEU A 47 5.26 -1.74 -10.80
C LEU A 47 5.15 -2.22 -12.25
N GLU A 48 4.37 -3.26 -12.50
CA GLU A 48 4.28 -3.97 -13.77
C GLU A 48 2.83 -4.07 -14.27
N VAL A 49 2.66 -4.18 -15.58
CA VAL A 49 1.32 -4.28 -16.22
C VAL A 49 0.72 -5.69 -16.08
N ALA A 50 1.56 -6.72 -16.14
CA ALA A 50 1.15 -8.11 -16.02
C ALA A 50 2.00 -8.77 -14.95
N VAL A 51 1.37 -9.60 -14.11
CA VAL A 51 2.07 -10.43 -13.12
C VAL A 51 2.38 -11.79 -13.73
N ASP A 52 3.49 -12.39 -13.31
CA ASP A 52 3.90 -13.73 -13.72
C ASP A 52 3.01 -14.85 -13.13
N ASP A 53 3.05 -16.03 -13.75
CA ASP A 53 2.27 -17.21 -13.34
C ASP A 53 2.62 -17.68 -11.92
N GLU A 54 3.84 -17.45 -11.46
CA GLU A 54 4.28 -17.80 -10.11
C GLU A 54 3.55 -16.95 -9.06
N THR A 55 3.46 -15.64 -9.29
CA THR A 55 2.74 -14.69 -8.44
C THR A 55 1.26 -15.00 -8.41
N TYR A 56 0.68 -15.30 -9.58
CA TYR A 56 -0.72 -15.67 -9.68
C TYR A 56 -0.99 -17.02 -8.98
N GLY A 57 -0.12 -18.01 -9.17
CA GLY A 57 -0.21 -19.32 -8.51
C GLY A 57 -0.07 -19.23 -6.98
N ALA A 58 0.75 -18.31 -6.47
CA ALA A 58 0.88 -18.06 -5.03
C ALA A 58 -0.43 -17.54 -4.41
N LEU A 59 -1.23 -16.76 -5.16
CA LEU A 59 -2.57 -16.37 -4.73
C LEU A 59 -3.54 -17.54 -4.76
N GLU A 60 -3.53 -18.35 -5.83
CA GLU A 60 -4.42 -19.52 -5.96
C GLU A 60 -4.19 -20.58 -4.88
N ALA A 61 -2.99 -20.63 -4.27
CA ALA A 61 -2.71 -21.51 -3.13
C ALA A 61 -3.49 -21.14 -1.85
N HIS A 62 -4.04 -19.92 -1.77
CA HIS A 62 -4.63 -19.38 -0.54
C HIS A 62 -6.05 -18.81 -0.72
N TYR A 63 -6.42 -18.41 -1.93
CA TYR A 63 -7.64 -17.66 -2.20
C TYR A 63 -8.46 -18.31 -3.31
N ALA A 64 -9.78 -18.26 -3.15
CA ALA A 64 -10.71 -18.63 -4.22
C ALA A 64 -10.62 -17.61 -5.36
N ARG A 65 -11.04 -18.02 -6.57
CA ARG A 65 -10.96 -17.18 -7.78
C ARG A 65 -11.66 -15.83 -7.59
N GLU A 66 -12.81 -15.83 -6.93
CA GLU A 66 -13.61 -14.63 -6.66
C GLU A 66 -12.83 -13.65 -5.76
N GLN A 67 -12.16 -14.16 -4.73
CA GLN A 67 -11.32 -13.35 -3.83
C GLN A 67 -10.11 -12.77 -4.57
N ILE A 68 -9.50 -13.54 -5.49
CA ILE A 68 -8.39 -13.05 -6.32
C ILE A 68 -8.85 -11.90 -7.23
N ILE A 69 -10.06 -11.98 -7.79
CA ILE A 69 -10.64 -10.89 -8.59
C ILE A 69 -10.86 -9.64 -7.73
N GLU A 70 -11.34 -9.79 -6.49
CA GLU A 70 -11.49 -8.67 -5.54
C GLU A 70 -10.15 -8.03 -5.19
N ILE A 71 -9.13 -8.83 -4.89
CA ILE A 71 -7.76 -8.37 -4.62
C ILE A 71 -7.22 -7.59 -5.82
N TRP A 72 -7.39 -8.11 -7.03
CA TRP A 72 -7.00 -7.44 -8.27
C TRP A 72 -7.71 -6.09 -8.43
N ALA A 73 -9.03 -6.06 -8.22
CA ALA A 73 -9.83 -4.86 -8.37
C ALA A 73 -9.41 -3.77 -7.38
N LEU A 74 -9.15 -4.12 -6.11
CA LEU A 74 -8.67 -3.19 -5.09
C LEU A 74 -7.33 -2.56 -5.47
N VAL A 75 -6.37 -3.37 -5.93
CA VAL A 75 -5.06 -2.87 -6.36
C VAL A 75 -5.20 -1.97 -7.59
N ALA A 76 -6.02 -2.34 -8.57
CA ALA A 76 -6.27 -1.53 -9.77
C ALA A 76 -6.90 -0.16 -9.45
N VAL A 77 -7.86 -0.12 -8.53
CA VAL A 77 -8.49 1.13 -8.07
C VAL A 77 -7.49 2.00 -7.34
N ALA A 78 -6.73 1.44 -6.38
CA ALA A 78 -5.69 2.17 -5.66
C ALA A 78 -4.65 2.77 -6.63
N ASN A 79 -4.24 1.99 -7.62
CA ASN A 79 -3.31 2.42 -8.67
C ASN A 79 -3.86 3.56 -9.54
N SER A 80 -5.16 3.54 -9.83
CA SER A 80 -5.83 4.61 -10.59
C SER A 80 -5.92 5.90 -9.76
N ILE A 81 -6.31 5.78 -8.49
CA ILE A 81 -6.41 6.91 -7.55
C ILE A 81 -5.04 7.54 -7.31
N ASN A 82 -4.00 6.73 -7.10
CA ASN A 82 -2.63 7.21 -6.90
C ASN A 82 -2.13 8.01 -8.11
N ARG A 83 -2.42 7.56 -9.35
CA ARG A 83 -2.07 8.29 -10.57
C ARG A 83 -2.85 9.59 -10.70
N PHE A 84 -4.12 9.61 -10.32
CA PHE A 84 -4.92 10.83 -10.26
C PHE A 84 -4.30 11.85 -9.30
N HIS A 85 -4.05 11.47 -8.04
CA HIS A 85 -3.44 12.35 -7.05
C HIS A 85 -2.06 12.84 -7.47
N ALA A 86 -1.23 11.97 -8.05
CA ALA A 86 0.10 12.34 -8.55
C ALA A 86 0.03 13.34 -9.72
N THR A 87 -0.98 13.22 -10.59
CA THR A 87 -1.16 14.09 -11.76
C THR A 87 -1.69 15.47 -11.38
N PHE A 88 -2.68 15.51 -10.50
CA PHE A 88 -3.40 16.75 -10.16
C PHE A 88 -2.88 17.41 -8.88
N HIS A 89 -1.91 16.80 -8.21
CA HIS A 89 -1.34 17.30 -6.95
C HIS A 89 -2.41 17.73 -5.96
N THR A 90 -3.44 16.91 -5.82
CA THR A 90 -4.54 17.18 -4.89
C THR A 90 -3.99 17.34 -3.49
N ASP A 91 -4.39 18.40 -2.81
CA ASP A 91 -4.04 18.60 -1.42
C ASP A 91 -4.73 17.54 -0.55
N VAL A 92 -4.04 17.10 0.50
CA VAL A 92 -4.64 16.33 1.58
C VAL A 92 -5.11 17.35 2.61
N ASP A 93 -6.35 17.24 3.07
CA ASP A 93 -6.91 18.15 4.06
C ASP A 93 -6.07 18.13 5.35
N GLU A 94 -5.91 19.30 5.97
CA GLU A 94 -5.07 19.50 7.17
C GLU A 94 -5.46 18.55 8.30
N GLU A 95 -6.76 18.34 8.52
CA GLU A 95 -7.29 17.38 9.50
C GLU A 95 -6.78 15.94 9.27
N ILE A 96 -6.66 15.52 8.01
CA ILE A 96 -6.17 14.18 7.67
C ILE A 96 -4.66 14.08 7.87
N LEU A 97 -3.91 15.15 7.59
CA LEU A 97 -2.47 15.19 7.86
C LEU A 97 -2.20 15.11 9.36
N GLU A 98 -2.90 15.90 10.17
CA GLU A 98 -2.80 15.86 11.63
C GLU A 98 -3.14 14.47 12.19
N ALA A 99 -4.21 13.84 11.67
CA ALA A 99 -4.60 12.50 12.10
C ALA A 99 -3.55 11.43 11.74
N VAL A 100 -2.92 11.55 10.56
CA VAL A 100 -1.82 10.68 10.14
C VAL A 100 -0.61 10.87 11.06
N GLU A 101 -0.19 12.11 11.28
CA GLU A 101 0.97 12.44 12.10
C GLU A 101 0.79 11.93 13.54
N ALA A 102 -0.39 12.19 14.14
CA ALA A 102 -0.71 11.69 15.47
C ALA A 102 -0.68 10.16 15.56
N GLY A 103 -1.12 9.46 14.51
CA GLY A 103 -1.07 8.00 14.49
C GLY A 103 0.32 7.43 14.24
N ASP A 104 1.15 8.09 13.43
CA ASP A 104 2.56 7.75 13.26
C ASP A 104 3.31 7.88 14.59
N GLU A 105 3.10 8.98 15.32
CA GLU A 105 3.67 9.20 16.65
C GLU A 105 3.21 8.13 17.67
N ALA A 106 1.90 7.86 17.74
CA ALA A 106 1.35 6.89 18.66
C ALA A 106 1.86 5.46 18.39
N ALA A 107 2.14 5.13 17.14
CA ALA A 107 2.61 3.80 16.75
C ALA A 107 4.14 3.62 16.88
N GLY A 108 4.90 4.69 17.11
CA GLY A 108 6.36 4.65 17.14
C GLY A 108 7.00 4.26 15.80
N GLY A 109 6.25 4.40 14.70
CA GLY A 109 6.71 4.17 13.34
C GLY A 109 7.40 5.43 12.78
N PRO A 110 8.36 5.30 11.84
CA PRO A 110 8.89 6.47 11.16
C PRO A 110 7.77 7.11 10.32
N ALA A 111 7.75 8.44 10.26
CA ALA A 111 6.95 9.15 9.28
C ALA A 111 7.29 8.59 7.88
N LEU A 112 6.27 8.28 7.09
CA LEU A 112 6.48 7.84 5.71
C LEU A 112 7.31 8.88 4.96
N ASP A 113 8.34 8.46 4.23
CA ASP A 113 9.15 9.37 3.41
C ASP A 113 8.28 9.92 2.27
N MET A 114 7.77 11.13 2.48
CA MET A 114 6.88 11.78 1.52
C MET A 114 7.72 12.51 0.47
N PRO A 115 7.50 12.26 -0.82
CA PRO A 115 8.20 13.01 -1.85
C PRO A 115 7.92 14.51 -1.69
N SER A 116 8.95 15.33 -1.87
CA SER A 116 8.83 16.79 -1.76
C SER A 116 7.75 17.30 -2.71
N ARG A 117 6.87 18.19 -2.24
CA ARG A 117 5.88 18.85 -3.11
C ARG A 117 6.62 19.49 -4.29
N PRO A 118 6.31 19.16 -5.55
CA PRO A 118 6.89 19.89 -6.66
C PRO A 118 6.56 21.36 -6.49
N GLY A 119 7.57 22.23 -6.60
CA GLY A 119 7.39 23.66 -6.41
C GLY A 119 6.25 24.14 -7.30
N ARG A 120 5.30 24.92 -6.74
CA ARG A 120 4.21 25.55 -7.49
C ARG A 120 4.83 26.43 -8.58
N GLY A 121 5.07 25.85 -9.75
CA GLY A 121 5.43 26.56 -10.96
C GLY A 121 4.28 27.52 -11.25
N ARG A 122 4.57 28.82 -11.21
CA ARG A 122 3.62 29.87 -11.57
C ARG A 122 3.12 29.57 -12.99
N ALA A 123 1.83 29.30 -13.12
CA ALA A 123 1.10 29.51 -14.37
C ALA A 123 0.69 30.98 -14.47
#